data_AF-A0A2S8A7S9-F1
#
_entry.id   AF-A0A2S8A7S9-F1
#
_cell.length_a   1.000
_cell.length_b   1.000
_cell.length_c   1.000
_cell.angle_alpha   90.00
_cell.angle_beta   90.00
_cell.angle_gamma   90.00
#
_symmetry.space_group_name_H-M   'P 1'
#
loop_
_entity.id
_entity.type
_entity.pdbx_description
1 polymer ?
#
loop_
_entity_poly.entity_id
_entity_poly.type
_entity_poly.pdbx_seq_one_letter_code
_entity_poly.pdbx_strand_id
1 'polypeptide(L)'
;MELKLADCCGNCEHFLNGQLCTIKEIGVSQNQVCSSYEFKAVPHKEDDCLKCSKFQTSTCAHPKVASEGIMCTVWYPRGVAS
;
A
#
# COMPACT_ATOMS: atom_id res chain seq x y z
N MET A 1 17.83 -10.26 -18.08
CA MET A 1 16.44 -9.76 -18.14
C MET A 1 16.28 -8.84 -16.94
N GLU A 2 16.14 -7.53 -17.18
CA GLU A 2 15.82 -6.59 -16.10
C GLU A 2 14.31 -6.63 -15.85
N LEU A 3 13.90 -6.86 -14.61
CA LEU A 3 12.52 -6.68 -14.18
C LEU A 3 12.28 -5.18 -13.99
N LYS A 4 11.35 -4.60 -14.74
CA LYS A 4 10.90 -3.20 -14.57
C LYS A 4 9.51 -3.19 -13.98
N LEU A 5 9.28 -2.34 -12.98
CA LEU A 5 7.91 -2.10 -12.50
C LEU A 5 7.09 -1.45 -13.62
N ALA A 6 5.84 -1.90 -13.77
CA ALA A 6 4.90 -1.28 -14.68
C ALA A 6 4.24 -0.04 -14.03
N ASP A 7 4.03 1.00 -14.84
CA ASP A 7 3.27 2.17 -14.40
C ASP A 7 1.78 1.82 -14.34
N CYS A 8 1.23 1.84 -13.13
CA CYS A 8 -0.17 1.53 -12.88
C CYS A 8 -0.65 2.24 -11.61
N CYS A 9 -1.97 2.40 -11.45
CA CYS A 9 -2.59 3.07 -10.31
C CYS A 9 -2.19 2.40 -9.00
N GLY A 10 -2.00 1.09 -8.98
CA GLY A 10 -1.51 0.38 -7.78
C GLY A 10 -0.20 0.94 -7.22
N ASN A 11 0.65 1.53 -8.09
CA ASN A 11 1.93 2.14 -7.75
C ASN A 11 1.89 3.68 -7.87
N CYS A 12 0.71 4.30 -7.75
CA CYS A 12 0.53 5.75 -7.87
C CYS A 12 0.27 6.40 -6.50
N GLU A 13 0.88 7.55 -6.21
CA GLU A 13 0.67 8.29 -4.95
C GLU A 13 -0.79 8.75 -4.77
N HIS A 14 -1.51 8.91 -5.87
CA HIS A 14 -2.92 9.33 -5.89
C HIS A 14 -3.91 8.17 -5.81
N PHE A 15 -3.44 6.93 -5.67
CA PHE A 15 -4.30 5.79 -5.45
C PHE A 15 -4.53 5.61 -3.95
N LEU A 16 -5.79 5.47 -3.56
CA LEU A 16 -6.24 5.37 -2.17
C LEU A 16 -7.17 4.17 -1.99
N ASN A 17 -7.01 3.47 -0.87
CA ASN A 17 -7.89 2.37 -0.43
C ASN A 17 -8.12 1.28 -1.48
N GLY A 18 -7.14 1.04 -2.37
CA GLY A 18 -7.23 -0.01 -3.38
C GLY A 18 -8.27 0.22 -4.49
N GLN A 19 -8.92 1.39 -4.57
CA GLN A 19 -9.98 1.61 -5.56
C GLN A 19 -10.25 3.08 -5.95
N LEU A 20 -9.67 4.09 -5.30
CA LEU A 20 -10.01 5.49 -5.55
C LEU A 20 -8.80 6.27 -6.11
N CYS A 21 -9.02 7.11 -7.12
CA CYS A 21 -8.04 8.10 -7.56
C CYS A 21 -8.37 9.47 -6.94
N THR A 22 -7.45 10.06 -6.17
CA THR A 22 -7.68 11.32 -5.46
C THR A 22 -7.68 12.56 -6.37
N ILE A 23 -7.10 12.48 -7.57
CA ILE A 23 -7.08 13.60 -8.54
C ILE A 23 -8.40 13.74 -9.30
N LYS A 24 -9.02 12.62 -9.62
CA LYS A 24 -10.25 12.57 -10.44
C LYS A 24 -11.49 12.28 -9.61
N GLU A 25 -11.32 11.84 -8.36
CA GLU A 25 -12.39 11.45 -7.44
C GLU A 25 -13.30 10.35 -8.02
N ILE A 26 -12.71 9.43 -8.80
CA ILE A 26 -13.39 8.29 -9.40
C ILE A 26 -12.81 6.96 -8.94
N GLY A 27 -13.64 5.91 -9.02
CA GLY A 27 -13.19 4.54 -8.85
C GLY A 27 -12.24 4.11 -9.98
N VAL A 28 -11.08 3.55 -9.62
CA VAL A 28 -10.08 3.02 -10.56
C VAL A 28 -9.59 1.65 -10.09
N SER A 29 -9.20 0.81 -11.03
CA SER A 29 -8.51 -0.45 -10.76
C SER A 29 -6.99 -0.24 -10.74
N GLN A 30 -6.27 -1.15 -10.08
CA GLN A 30 -4.81 -1.07 -9.97
C GLN A 30 -4.09 -1.05 -11.32
N ASN A 31 -4.67 -1.63 -12.37
CA ASN A 31 -4.04 -1.81 -13.68
C ASN A 31 -4.29 -0.64 -14.65
N GLN A 32 -4.90 0.45 -14.20
CA GLN A 32 -5.13 1.65 -14.99
C GLN A 32 -4.05 2.71 -14.71
N VAL A 33 -3.75 3.60 -15.65
CA VAL A 33 -2.80 4.70 -15.47
C VAL A 33 -3.34 5.97 -16.13
N CYS A 34 -2.98 7.14 -15.61
CA CYS A 34 -3.37 8.43 -16.20
C CYS A 34 -2.15 9.36 -16.32
N SER A 35 -2.31 10.48 -17.02
CA SER A 35 -1.22 11.45 -17.24
C SER A 35 -0.72 12.13 -15.96
N SER A 36 -1.48 12.08 -14.87
CA SER A 36 -1.11 12.61 -13.55
C SER A 36 -0.44 11.53 -12.67
N TYR A 37 0.19 10.53 -13.27
CA TYR A 37 0.86 9.47 -12.52
C TYR A 37 2.08 10.02 -11.77
N GLU A 38 2.14 9.71 -10.48
CA GLU A 38 3.30 9.97 -9.63
C GLU A 38 3.67 8.66 -8.93
N PHE A 39 4.87 8.17 -9.20
CA PHE A 39 5.30 6.85 -8.72
C PHE A 39 5.36 6.80 -7.19
N LYS A 40 4.72 5.78 -6.65
CA LYS A 40 4.72 5.45 -5.24
C LYS A 40 5.67 4.28 -4.98
N ALA A 41 6.81 4.58 -4.39
CA ALA A 41 7.87 3.61 -4.14
C ALA A 41 7.49 2.50 -3.13
N VAL A 42 6.45 2.72 -2.31
CA VAL A 42 5.97 1.76 -1.33
C VAL A 42 4.47 1.54 -1.57
N PRO A 43 4.03 0.33 -1.98
CA PRO A 43 2.62 0.03 -2.17
C PRO A 43 1.88 0.33 -0.87
N HIS A 44 1.19 1.46 -0.88
CA HIS A 44 0.63 2.18 0.27
C HIS A 44 1.51 2.18 1.53
N LYS A 45 2.16 3.32 1.81
CA LYS A 45 2.78 3.62 3.11
C LYS A 45 1.86 3.35 4.32
N GLU A 46 0.55 3.24 4.11
CA GLU A 46 -0.48 2.86 5.09
C GLU A 46 -0.51 1.36 5.39
N ASP A 47 -0.11 0.54 4.43
CA ASP A 47 -0.02 -0.92 4.51
C ASP A 47 1.37 -1.38 4.96
N ASP A 48 2.23 -0.47 5.40
CA ASP A 48 3.53 -0.82 5.98
C ASP A 48 3.34 -1.65 7.25
N CYS A 49 4.21 -2.64 7.47
CA CYS A 49 4.22 -3.45 8.69
C CYS A 49 4.32 -2.57 9.94
N LEU A 50 5.05 -1.45 9.91
CA LEU A 50 5.08 -0.44 10.97
C LEU A 50 3.73 0.24 11.21
N LYS A 51 2.70 0.06 10.40
CA LYS A 51 1.33 0.56 10.66
C LYS A 51 0.30 -0.53 10.91
N CYS A 52 0.71 -1.78 10.76
CA CYS A 52 -0.06 -2.97 11.06
C CYS A 52 -0.26 -3.12 12.58
N SER A 53 -1.50 -3.29 13.05
CA SER A 53 -1.83 -3.51 14.48
C SER A 53 -1.21 -4.76 15.08
N LYS A 54 -0.80 -5.69 14.22
CA LYS A 54 -0.18 -6.96 14.59
C LYS A 54 1.34 -6.88 14.68
N PHE A 55 1.95 -5.78 14.27
CA PHE A 55 3.41 -5.61 14.28
C PHE A 55 4.00 -5.77 15.69
N GLN A 56 5.06 -6.57 15.80
CA GLN A 56 5.71 -6.93 17.08
C GLN A 56 4.78 -7.55 18.14
N THR A 57 3.58 -8.02 17.74
CA THR A 57 2.70 -8.78 18.64
C THR A 57 2.86 -10.28 18.42
N SER A 58 2.45 -11.08 19.40
CA SER A 58 2.36 -12.55 19.28
C SER A 58 1.40 -13.02 18.17
N THR A 59 0.53 -12.13 17.69
CA THR A 59 -0.46 -12.40 16.63
C THR A 59 0.01 -11.97 15.24
N CYS A 60 1.27 -11.56 15.07
CA CYS A 60 1.87 -11.32 13.75
C CYS A 60 2.03 -12.65 13.00
N ALA A 61 1.56 -12.72 11.75
CA ALA A 61 1.72 -13.92 10.91
C ALA A 61 3.18 -14.18 10.51
N HIS A 62 3.99 -13.12 10.42
CA HIS A 62 5.37 -13.17 9.89
C HIS A 62 6.37 -12.38 10.77
N PRO A 63 6.53 -12.72 12.06
CA PRO A 63 7.28 -11.90 13.02
C PRO A 63 8.78 -11.78 12.74
N LYS A 64 9.35 -12.71 11.98
CA LYS A 64 10.79 -12.72 11.64
C LYS A 64 11.17 -11.82 10.47
N VAL A 65 10.19 -11.46 9.63
CA VAL A 65 10.41 -10.69 8.39
C VAL A 65 9.60 -9.41 8.36
N ALA A 66 8.72 -9.19 9.34
CA ALA A 66 8.00 -7.93 9.49
C ALA A 66 8.99 -6.80 9.82
N SER A 67 9.13 -5.85 8.91
CA SER A 67 10.00 -4.69 9.05
C SER A 67 9.43 -3.50 8.29
N GLU A 68 10.08 -2.34 8.41
CA GLU A 68 9.82 -1.19 7.54
C GLU A 68 9.93 -1.58 6.06
N GLY A 69 9.03 -1.05 5.23
CA GLY A 69 8.94 -1.31 3.80
C GLY A 69 8.25 -2.63 3.43
N ILE A 70 7.88 -3.48 4.41
CA ILE A 70 7.18 -4.74 4.17
C ILE A 70 5.67 -4.53 4.29
N MET A 71 4.91 -5.01 3.31
CA MET A 71 3.46 -4.89 3.30
C MET A 71 2.80 -5.79 4.37
N CYS A 72 1.82 -5.26 5.08
CA CYS A 72 0.94 -5.96 6.02
C CYS A 72 -0.01 -6.82 5.17
N THR A 73 0.37 -8.08 4.93
CA THR A 73 -0.36 -9.04 4.08
C THR A 73 -1.76 -9.39 4.60
N VAL A 74 -2.06 -9.04 5.85
CA VAL A 74 -3.38 -9.13 6.46
C VAL A 74 -3.70 -7.76 7.02
N TRP A 75 -4.30 -6.89 6.21
CA TRP A 75 -4.52 -5.49 6.56
C TRP A 75 -5.33 -5.36 7.86
N TYR A 76 -4.68 -4.87 8.91
CA TYR A 76 -5.30 -4.52 10.19
C TYR A 76 -4.72 -3.18 10.65
N PRO A 77 -5.32 -2.03 10.30
CA PRO A 77 -4.79 -0.73 10.69
C PRO A 77 -4.63 -0.68 12.21
N ARG A 78 -3.50 -0.14 12.70
CA ARG A 78 -3.41 0.28 14.11
C ARG A 78 -4.52 1.29 14.33
N GLY A 79 -5.51 0.89 15.15
CA GLY A 79 -6.70 1.69 15.39
C GLY A 79 -6.33 3.15 15.67
N VAL A 80 -7.05 4.06 15.01
CA VAL A 80 -7.20 5.43 15.47
C VAL A 80 -7.85 5.30 16.84
N ALA A 81 -7.06 5.41 17.91
CA ALA A 81 -7.61 5.46 19.25
C ALA A 81 -8.57 6.66 19.30
N SER A 82 -9.86 6.40 19.51
CA SER A 82 -10.84 7.40 19.94
C SER A 82 -10.72 7.60 21.44
#